data_AF-A0A537YDR2-F1
#
_entry.id   AF-A0A537YDR2-F1
#
_cell.length_a   1.000
_cell.length_b   1.000
_cell.length_c   1.000
_cell.angle_alpha   90.00
_cell.angle_beta   90.00
_cell.angle_gamma   90.00
#
_symmetry.space_group_name_H-M   'P 1'
#
loop_
_entity.id
_entity.type
_entity.pdbx_description
1 polymer ?
#
loop_
_entity_poly.entity_id
_entity_poly.type
_entity_poly.pdbx_seq_one_letter_code
_entity_poly.pdbx_strand_id
1 'polypeptide(L)'
;MDGDDALLRRAEMVLAEIDRNQGLSDEQAEVLAAIRIRIYGAPRKSLDDVLRAAGDIKGKRSLDDPPPPPAKASFEDALKKASTKKDWPGR
;
A
#
# COMPACT_ATOMS: atom_id res chain seq x y z
N MET A 1 21.29 7.01 -7.03
CA MET A 1 20.70 6.35 -8.23
C MET A 1 19.20 6.63 -8.34
N ASP A 2 18.69 7.61 -7.58
CA ASP A 2 17.27 7.74 -7.22
C ASP A 2 16.43 8.47 -8.28
N GLY A 3 17.07 9.04 -9.29
CA GLY A 3 16.38 9.75 -10.38
C GLY A 3 15.62 8.82 -11.31
N ASP A 4 16.14 7.61 -11.55
CA ASP A 4 15.55 6.65 -12.49
C ASP A 4 14.27 6.04 -11.91
N ASP A 5 14.28 5.66 -10.63
CA ASP A 5 13.09 5.15 -9.94
C ASP A 5 11.97 6.21 -9.82
N ALA A 6 12.34 7.48 -9.61
CA ALA A 6 11.39 8.58 -9.57
C ALA A 6 10.73 8.81 -10.95
N LEU A 7 11.50 8.68 -12.03
CA LEU A 7 10.99 8.77 -13.40
C LEU A 7 10.06 7.60 -13.72
N LEU A 8 10.44 6.37 -13.37
CA LEU A 8 9.62 5.18 -13.58
C LEU A 8 8.29 5.26 -12.82
N ARG A 9 8.27 5.80 -11.60
CA ARG A 9 7.02 6.05 -10.85
C ARG A 9 6.13 7.09 -11.52
N ARG A 10 6.70 8.15 -12.09
CA ARG A 10 5.92 9.12 -12.87
C ARG A 10 5.34 8.49 -14.13
N ALA A 11 6.13 7.69 -14.85
CA ALA A 11 5.65 6.97 -16.02
C ALA A 11 4.51 6.01 -15.67
N GLU A 12 4.62 5.27 -14.55
CA GLU A 12 3.53 4.42 -14.06
C GLU A 12 2.25 5.22 -13.79
N MET A 13 2.35 6.37 -13.10
CA MET A 13 1.18 7.20 -12.79
C MET A 13 0.48 7.70 -14.05
N VAL A 14 1.24 8.20 -15.03
CA VAL A 14 0.68 8.73 -16.28
C VAL A 14 0.01 7.61 -17.08
N LEU A 15 0.67 6.47 -17.26
CA LEU A 15 0.09 5.33 -17.98
C LEU A 15 -1.15 4.77 -17.26
N ALA A 16 -1.16 4.72 -15.93
CA ALA A 16 -2.33 4.30 -15.16
C ALA A 16 -3.49 5.31 -15.19
N GLU A 17 -3.22 6.59 -15.46
CA GLU A 17 -4.27 7.59 -15.70
C GLU A 17 -4.88 7.43 -17.09
N ILE A 18 -4.05 7.20 -18.11
CA ILE A 18 -4.52 6.93 -19.47
C ILE A 18 -5.37 5.65 -19.51
N ASP A 19 -4.91 4.57 -18.87
CA ASP A 19 -5.63 3.30 -18.75
C ASP A 19 -7.05 3.49 -18.22
N ARG A 20 -7.22 4.31 -17.17
CA ARG A 20 -8.53 4.58 -16.56
C ARG A 20 -9.46 5.42 -17.43
N ASN A 21 -8.91 6.31 -18.26
CA ASN A 21 -9.71 7.29 -19.00
C ASN A 21 -10.01 6.86 -20.44
N GLN A 22 -9.04 6.23 -21.10
CA GLN A 22 -9.07 5.96 -22.54
C GLN A 22 -8.77 4.49 -22.88
N GLY A 23 -8.22 3.74 -21.92
CA GLY A 23 -7.61 2.44 -22.17
C GLY A 23 -6.20 2.60 -22.76
N LEU A 24 -5.40 1.53 -22.64
CA LEU A 24 -4.04 1.48 -23.19
C LEU A 24 -4.00 0.68 -24.50
N SER A 25 -3.05 1.03 -25.37
CA SER A 25 -2.63 0.10 -26.43
C SER A 25 -1.91 -1.11 -25.83
N ASP A 26 -1.84 -2.22 -26.57
CA ASP A 26 -1.14 -3.43 -26.12
C ASP A 26 0.32 -3.15 -25.71
N GLU A 27 1.03 -2.35 -26.51
CA GLU A 27 2.40 -1.93 -26.22
C GLU A 27 2.49 -1.10 -24.91
N GLN A 28 1.54 -0.18 -24.69
CA GLN A 28 1.51 0.61 -23.46
C GLN A 28 1.18 -0.24 -22.23
N ALA A 29 0.31 -1.25 -22.39
CA ALA A 29 -0.02 -2.20 -21.33
C ALA A 29 1.18 -3.06 -20.96
N GLU A 30 1.95 -3.53 -21.94
CA GLU A 30 3.21 -4.26 -21.73
C GLU A 30 4.25 -3.40 -21.00
N VAL A 31 4.42 -2.14 -21.44
CA VAL A 31 5.34 -1.19 -20.78
C VAL A 31 4.92 -0.92 -19.35
N LEU A 32 3.62 -0.68 -19.09
CA LEU A 32 3.11 -0.48 -17.73
C LEU A 32 3.32 -1.73 -16.85
N ALA A 33 3.14 -2.92 -17.40
CA ALA A 33 3.42 -4.17 -16.70
C ALA A 33 4.92 -4.31 -16.37
N ALA A 34 5.80 -4.03 -17.31
CA ALA A 34 7.26 -4.06 -17.11
C ALA A 34 7.71 -3.06 -16.03
N ILE A 35 7.20 -1.82 -16.08
CA ILE A 35 7.47 -0.80 -15.06
C ILE A 35 7.01 -1.28 -13.68
N ARG A 36 5.81 -1.86 -13.58
CA ARG A 36 5.28 -2.37 -12.30
C ARG A 36 6.09 -3.54 -11.77
N ILE A 37 6.52 -4.47 -12.62
CA ILE A 37 7.42 -5.57 -12.23
C ILE A 37 8.76 -5.00 -11.73
N ARG A 38 9.30 -3.97 -12.40
CA ARG A 38 10.56 -3.35 -11.99
C ARG A 38 10.49 -2.68 -10.62
N ILE A 39 9.40 -1.93 -10.36
CA ILE A 39 9.23 -1.16 -9.11
C ILE A 39 8.76 -2.06 -7.95
N TYR A 40 7.81 -2.95 -8.21
CA TYR A 40 7.07 -3.69 -7.17
C TYR A 40 7.42 -5.17 -7.12
N GLY A 41 8.18 -5.70 -8.09
CA GLY A 41 8.48 -7.12 -8.22
C GLY A 41 7.32 -7.96 -8.78
N ALA A 42 6.16 -7.36 -9.04
CA ALA A 42 4.98 -8.03 -9.57
C ALA A 42 4.06 -7.04 -10.32
N PRO A 43 3.28 -7.52 -11.32
CA PRO A 43 2.20 -6.72 -11.87
C PRO A 43 1.12 -6.44 -10.80
N ARG A 44 0.41 -5.31 -10.94
CA ARG A 44 -0.70 -5.00 -10.04
C ARG A 44 -1.80 -6.04 -10.25
N LYS A 45 -2.25 -6.62 -9.13
CA LYS A 45 -3.45 -7.43 -9.06
C LYS A 45 -4.65 -6.60 -9.51
N SER A 46 -5.55 -7.21 -10.27
CA SER A 46 -6.79 -6.54 -10.66
C SER A 46 -7.59 -6.17 -9.40
N LEU A 47 -8.49 -5.18 -9.51
CA LEU A 47 -9.39 -4.85 -8.40
C LEU A 47 -10.17 -6.10 -7.97
N ASP A 48 -10.57 -6.95 -8.92
CA ASP A 48 -11.24 -8.23 -8.67
C ASP A 48 -10.37 -9.19 -7.85
N ASP A 49 -9.07 -9.30 -8.17
CA ASP A 49 -8.12 -10.11 -7.39
C ASP A 49 -7.92 -9.58 -5.97
N VAL A 50 -7.89 -8.26 -5.79
CA VAL A 50 -7.78 -7.64 -4.47
C VAL A 50 -9.06 -7.86 -3.66
N LEU A 51 -10.22 -7.69 -4.28
CA LEU A 51 -11.53 -7.92 -3.66
C LEU A 51 -11.75 -9.40 -3.34
N ARG A 52 -11.30 -10.31 -4.21
CA ARG A 52 -11.30 -11.76 -3.97
C ARG A 52 -10.39 -12.12 -2.81
N ALA A 53 -9.16 -11.61 -2.78
CA ALA A 53 -8.26 -11.81 -1.65
C ALA A 53 -8.83 -11.24 -0.34
N ALA A 54 -9.51 -10.10 -0.39
CA ALA A 54 -10.22 -9.54 0.76
C ALA A 54 -11.46 -10.38 1.16
N GLY A 55 -12.17 -10.93 0.18
CA GLY A 55 -13.26 -11.88 0.36
C GLY A 55 -12.80 -13.19 1.00
N ASP A 56 -11.62 -13.68 0.64
CA ASP A 56 -10.97 -14.85 1.25
C ASP A 56 -10.48 -14.56 2.68
N ILE A 57 -10.20 -13.29 3.03
CA ILE A 57 -9.90 -12.86 4.41
C ILE A 57 -11.16 -12.87 5.29
N LYS A 58 -12.37 -12.75 4.70
CA LYS A 58 -13.65 -12.81 5.42
C LYS A 58 -13.86 -14.14 6.18
N GLY A 59 -13.06 -15.17 5.92
CA GLY A 59 -13.09 -16.45 6.62
C GLY A 59 -12.21 -16.57 7.87
N LYS A 60 -11.34 -15.60 8.20
CA LYS A 60 -10.35 -15.76 9.30
C LYS A 60 -10.52 -14.83 10.50
N ARG A 61 -11.36 -13.79 10.41
CA ARG A 61 -11.78 -12.98 11.56
C ARG A 61 -13.03 -12.19 11.18
N SER A 62 -14.08 -12.31 11.98
CA SER A 62 -15.25 -11.44 11.82
C SER A 62 -14.86 -10.02 12.22
N LEU A 63 -15.32 -9.02 11.46
CA LEU A 63 -15.19 -7.60 11.85
C LEU A 63 -15.97 -7.27 13.13
N ASP A 64 -16.94 -8.11 13.47
CA ASP A 64 -17.69 -8.10 14.73
C ASP A 64 -16.94 -8.73 15.91
N ASP A 65 -15.78 -9.35 15.67
CA ASP A 65 -15.02 -10.02 16.72
C ASP A 65 -14.20 -8.96 17.49
N PRO A 66 -14.52 -8.68 18.77
CA PRO A 66 -13.80 -7.66 19.52
C PRO A 66 -12.33 -8.07 19.68
N PRO A 67 -11.38 -7.13 19.55
CA PRO A 67 -9.97 -7.43 19.82
C PRO A 67 -9.82 -7.96 21.25
N PRO A 68 -8.91 -8.93 21.50
CA PRO A 68 -8.64 -9.41 22.85
C PRO A 68 -8.29 -8.21 23.74
N PRO A 69 -8.88 -8.12 24.96
CA PRO A 69 -8.70 -6.95 25.79
C PRO A 69 -7.21 -6.73 26.05
N PRO A 70 -6.68 -5.52 25.80
CA PRO A 70 -5.31 -5.21 26.18
C PRO A 70 -5.19 -5.39 27.69
N ALA A 71 -4.19 -6.15 28.14
CA ALA A 71 -3.83 -6.24 29.54
C ALA A 71 -3.74 -4.81 30.10
N LYS A 72 -4.37 -4.57 31.26
CA LYS A 72 -4.59 -3.25 31.88
C LYS A 72 -3.28 -2.46 32.04
N ALA A 73 -2.83 -1.79 30.99
CA ALA A 73 -1.89 -0.69 31.07
C ALA A 73 -2.75 0.57 31.16
N SER A 74 -2.81 1.14 32.36
CA SER A 74 -3.58 2.35 32.65
C SER A 74 -3.21 3.47 31.66
N PHE A 75 -4.21 4.27 31.27
CA PHE A 75 -4.07 5.42 30.35
C PHE A 75 -2.92 6.38 30.74
N GLU A 76 -2.67 6.54 32.03
CA GLU A 76 -1.51 7.22 32.63
C GLU A 76 -0.14 6.69 32.13
N ASP A 77 -0.02 5.37 31.97
CA ASP A 77 1.22 4.71 31.54
C ASP A 77 1.46 4.89 30.04
N ALA A 78 0.38 4.87 29.24
CA ALA A 78 0.43 5.18 27.81
C ALA A 78 0.81 6.65 27.55
N LEU A 79 0.31 7.58 28.37
CA LEU A 79 0.60 9.02 28.25
C LEU A 79 2.07 9.31 28.62
N LYS A 80 2.58 8.70 29.69
CA LYS A 80 4.00 8.81 30.08
C LYS A 80 4.92 8.23 29.02
N LYS A 81 4.59 7.08 28.44
CA LYS A 81 5.39 6.44 27.37
C LYS A 81 5.39 7.23 26.06
N ALA A 82 4.28 7.89 25.70
CA ALA A 82 4.21 8.76 24.53
C ALA A 82 5.07 10.02 24.69
N SER A 83 5.20 10.51 25.92
CA SER A 83 5.97 11.73 26.23
C SER A 83 7.48 11.53 26.18
N THR A 84 7.98 10.31 26.40
CA THR A 84 9.43 10.03 26.48
C THR A 84 10.08 9.68 25.13
N LYS A 85 9.32 9.50 24.04
CA LYS A 85 9.89 9.21 22.71
C LYS A 85 9.48 10.24 21.67
N LYS A 86 10.10 11.42 21.74
CA LYS A 86 10.36 12.22 20.55
C LYS A 86 11.52 13.21 20.76
N ASP A 87 12.71 12.67 21.00
CA ASP A 87 13.94 13.37 20.63
C ASP A 87 14.21 13.01 19.15
N TRP A 88 13.84 13.91 18.25
CA TRP A 88 14.16 13.82 16.83
C TRP A 88 15.33 14.77 16.58
N PRO A 89 16.49 14.31 16.08
CA PRO A 89 17.60 15.20 15.87
C PRO A 89 17.40 16.01 14.59
N GLY A 90 17.75 17.30 14.68
CA GLY A 90 18.37 18.01 13.57
C GLY A 90 17.41 18.63 12.56
N ARG A 91 17.26 19.95 12.74
CA ARG A 91 16.78 20.94 11.77
C ARG A 91 17.58 20.91 10.47
#